data_AF-A0A353LK57-F1
#
_entry.id   AF-A0A353LK57-F1
#
_cell.length_a   1.000
_cell.length_b   1.000
_cell.length_c   1.000
_cell.angle_alpha   90.00
_cell.angle_beta   90.00
_cell.angle_gamma   90.00
#
_symmetry.space_group_name_H-M   'P 1'
#
loop_
_entity.id
_entity.type
_entity.pdbx_description
1 polymer ?
#
loop_
_entity_poly.entity_id
_entity_poly.type
_entity_poly.pdbx_seq_one_letter_code
_entity_poly.pdbx_strand_id
1 'polypeptide(L)'
;MQTMLRKLITVILNKAVKINRLTISRHLINNKFPKYLAMIIPISIIKGAIPIIFNDFPVAMRLSLKVFDVFFVFYFMWLSVSVINAFTDTLKTKDNFKDKPVESFGQLIRIFVYAIGAIVIISLFIGKTPTTILAGLGAASAILLLIFKDTILGLVASIQVSSNDMVRIGDWITMPKYG
;
A
#
# COMPACT_ATOMS: atom_id res chain seq x y z
N MET A 1 -3.26 22.77 -21.25
CA MET A 1 -2.58 22.77 -19.94
C MET A 1 -1.90 21.44 -19.61
N GLN A 2 -2.62 20.31 -19.58
CA GLN A 2 -2.07 19.00 -19.15
C GLN A 2 -0.92 18.46 -20.04
N THR A 3 -1.02 18.62 -21.36
CA THR A 3 0.03 18.21 -22.31
C THR A 3 1.30 19.05 -22.19
N MET A 4 1.18 20.32 -21.82
CA MET A 4 2.30 21.24 -21.61
C MET A 4 3.01 20.95 -20.28
N LEU A 5 2.28 20.67 -19.21
CA LEU A 5 2.86 20.33 -17.91
C LEU A 5 3.60 18.98 -17.98
N ARG A 6 3.01 18.00 -18.68
CA ARG A 6 3.68 16.72 -18.97
C ARG A 6 4.97 16.94 -19.74
N LYS A 7 4.96 17.76 -20.81
CA LYS A 7 6.16 18.12 -21.58
C LYS A 7 7.22 18.83 -20.72
N LEU A 8 6.81 19.77 -19.87
CA LEU A 8 7.73 20.50 -18.99
C LEU A 8 8.41 19.55 -17.99
N ILE A 9 7.64 18.66 -17.37
CA ILE A 9 8.14 17.67 -16.42
C ILE A 9 9.03 16.63 -17.12
N THR A 10 8.68 16.16 -18.33
CA THR A 10 9.60 15.29 -19.09
C THR A 10 10.85 16.01 -19.55
N VAL A 11 10.80 17.31 -19.85
CA VAL A 11 12.00 18.08 -20.21
C VAL A 11 12.90 18.28 -19.00
N ILE A 12 12.36 18.66 -17.84
CA ILE A 12 13.13 18.83 -16.60
C ILE A 12 13.71 17.49 -16.15
N LEU A 13 12.91 16.41 -16.20
CA LEU A 13 13.41 15.07 -15.86
C LEU A 13 14.41 14.55 -16.88
N ASN A 14 14.22 14.76 -18.19
CA ASN A 14 15.24 14.37 -19.18
C ASN A 14 16.52 15.18 -19.01
N LYS A 15 16.45 16.44 -18.59
CA LYS A 15 17.61 17.28 -18.28
C LYS A 15 18.30 16.82 -16.99
N ALA A 16 17.53 16.44 -15.96
CA ALA A 16 18.04 15.83 -14.72
C ALA A 16 18.63 14.42 -14.94
N VAL A 17 18.07 13.64 -15.86
CA VAL A 17 18.58 12.33 -16.30
C VAL A 17 19.85 12.47 -17.14
N LYS A 18 19.98 13.54 -17.93
CA LYS A 18 21.24 13.87 -18.62
C LYS A 18 22.33 14.26 -17.63
N ILE A 19 21.96 14.78 -16.46
CA ILE A 19 22.88 15.17 -15.37
C ILE A 19 23.21 13.98 -14.46
N ASN A 20 22.34 12.98 -14.29
CA ASN A 20 22.57 11.86 -13.38
C ASN A 20 22.44 10.49 -14.07
N ARG A 21 23.57 9.79 -14.27
CA ARG A 21 23.70 8.47 -14.93
C ARG A 21 23.18 7.30 -14.08
N LEU A 22 22.12 7.48 -13.29
CA LEU A 22 21.63 6.42 -12.40
C LEU A 22 20.61 5.53 -13.11
N THR A 23 20.89 4.21 -13.19
CA THR A 23 20.01 3.18 -13.78
C THR A 23 18.59 3.25 -13.25
N ILE A 24 18.42 3.57 -11.96
CA ILE A 24 17.12 3.69 -11.30
C ILE A 24 16.25 4.79 -11.90
N SER A 25 16.84 5.92 -12.32
CA SER A 25 16.11 7.05 -12.91
C SER A 25 15.46 6.68 -14.24
N ARG A 26 16.11 5.81 -15.03
CA ARG A 26 15.52 5.26 -16.27
C ARG A 26 14.31 4.37 -15.96
N HIS A 27 14.44 3.49 -14.95
CA HIS A 27 13.32 2.65 -14.53
C HIS A 27 12.15 3.45 -13.96
N LEU A 28 12.39 4.55 -13.22
CA LEU A 28 11.34 5.45 -12.76
C LEU A 28 10.54 6.03 -13.94
N ILE A 29 11.23 6.51 -14.97
CA ILE A 29 10.58 7.08 -16.16
C ILE A 29 9.77 6.03 -16.91
N ASN A 30 10.35 4.84 -17.12
CA ASN A 30 9.68 3.73 -17.80
C ASN A 30 8.42 3.27 -17.06
N ASN A 31 8.45 3.28 -15.73
CA ASN A 31 7.30 2.91 -14.90
C ASN A 31 6.27 4.03 -14.73
N LYS A 32 6.29 5.07 -15.58
CA LYS A 32 5.31 6.17 -15.63
C LYS A 32 5.29 7.05 -14.38
N PHE A 33 6.30 7.02 -13.52
CA PHE A 33 6.43 7.91 -12.36
C PHE A 33 6.23 9.40 -12.72
N PRO A 34 6.84 9.91 -13.81
CA PRO A 34 6.66 11.31 -14.20
C PRO A 34 5.21 11.66 -14.54
N LYS A 35 4.46 10.71 -15.09
CA LYS A 35 3.06 10.89 -15.46
C LYS A 35 2.20 11.06 -14.22
N TYR A 36 2.38 10.20 -13.21
CA TYR A 36 1.61 10.27 -11.98
C TYR A 36 1.96 11.52 -11.16
N LEU A 37 3.25 11.85 -11.07
CA LEU A 37 3.71 13.07 -10.40
C LEU A 37 3.15 14.33 -11.07
N ALA A 38 3.18 14.38 -12.41
CA ALA A 38 2.60 15.48 -13.18
C ALA A 38 1.09 15.61 -13.03
N MET A 39 0.38 14.55 -12.63
CA MET A 39 -1.06 14.57 -12.44
C MET A 39 -1.46 15.06 -11.04
N ILE A 40 -0.61 14.84 -10.03
CA ILE A 40 -0.86 15.27 -8.66
C ILE A 40 -0.87 16.80 -8.55
N ILE A 41 0.07 17.47 -9.22
CA ILE A 41 0.21 18.93 -9.22
C ILE A 41 -1.09 19.66 -9.64
N PRO A 42 -1.69 19.41 -10.83
CA PRO A 42 -2.91 20.09 -11.23
C PRO A 42 -4.10 19.74 -10.34
N ILE A 43 -4.18 18.51 -9.81
CA ILE A 43 -5.23 18.11 -8.88
C ILE A 43 -5.17 18.95 -7.59
N SER A 44 -3.97 19.15 -7.04
CA SER A 44 -3.77 20.01 -5.86
C SER A 44 -4.16 21.46 -6.13
N ILE A 45 -3.83 22.00 -7.31
CA ILE A 45 -4.20 23.36 -7.71
C ILE A 45 -5.73 23.48 -7.83
N ILE A 46 -6.39 22.53 -8.52
CA ILE A 46 -7.85 22.54 -8.68
C ILE A 46 -8.54 22.45 -7.33
N LYS A 47 -8.07 21.59 -6.43
CA LYS A 47 -8.62 21.49 -5.06
C LYS A 47 -8.59 22.83 -4.32
N GLY A 48 -7.52 23.60 -4.47
CA GLY A 48 -7.39 24.94 -3.89
C GLY A 48 -8.34 25.99 -4.50
N ALA A 49 -8.74 25.80 -5.76
CA ALA A 49 -9.67 26.70 -6.44
C ALA A 49 -11.16 26.42 -6.13
N ILE A 50 -11.51 25.18 -5.73
CA ILE A 50 -12.88 24.80 -5.38
C ILE A 50 -13.54 25.72 -4.33
N PRO A 51 -12.92 26.04 -3.18
CA PRO A 51 -13.54 26.92 -2.18
C PRO A 51 -13.73 28.36 -2.67
N ILE A 52 -12.95 28.81 -3.65
CA ILE A 52 -13.05 30.15 -4.23
C ILE A 52 -14.26 30.24 -5.17
N ILE A 53 -14.53 29.17 -5.94
CA ILE A 53 -15.58 29.14 -6.97
C ILE A 53 -16.95 28.76 -6.37
N PHE A 54 -16.97 27.84 -5.41
CA PHE A 54 -18.21 27.27 -4.85
C PHE A 54 -18.60 27.86 -3.49
N ASN A 55 -18.14 29.07 -3.18
CA ASN A 55 -18.39 29.73 -1.89
C ASN A 55 -19.89 29.82 -1.57
N ASP A 56 -20.72 30.11 -2.58
CA ASP A 56 -22.17 30.27 -2.42
C ASP A 56 -22.94 28.93 -2.31
N PHE A 57 -22.28 27.79 -2.58
CA PHE A 57 -22.90 26.45 -2.58
C PHE A 57 -22.15 25.47 -1.67
N PRO A 58 -22.38 25.53 -0.34
CA PRO A 58 -21.59 24.77 0.64
C PRO A 58 -21.73 23.24 0.51
N VAL A 59 -22.88 22.74 0.02
CA VAL A 59 -23.07 21.30 -0.21
C VAL A 59 -22.28 20.81 -1.42
N ALA A 60 -22.36 21.54 -2.55
CA ALA A 60 -21.63 21.22 -3.77
C ALA A 60 -20.11 21.32 -3.57
N MET A 61 -19.66 22.30 -2.79
CA MET A 61 -18.25 22.46 -2.40
C MET A 61 -17.72 21.22 -1.65
N ARG A 62 -18.43 20.77 -0.61
CA ARG A 62 -18.01 19.61 0.21
C ARG A 62 -17.96 18.31 -0.59
N LEU A 63 -18.96 18.07 -1.44
CA LEU A 63 -18.96 16.89 -2.31
C LEU A 63 -17.80 16.91 -3.30
N SER A 64 -17.57 18.06 -3.94
CA SER A 64 -16.44 18.23 -4.87
C SER A 64 -15.10 17.98 -4.19
N LEU A 65 -14.86 18.58 -3.02
CA LEU A 65 -13.63 18.37 -2.26
C LEU A 65 -13.39 16.88 -1.92
N LYS A 66 -14.42 16.17 -1.45
CA LYS A 66 -14.32 14.74 -1.15
C LYS A 66 -13.97 13.90 -2.39
N VAL A 67 -14.59 14.19 -3.53
CA VAL A 67 -14.30 13.49 -4.79
C VAL A 67 -12.85 13.71 -5.22
N PHE A 68 -12.36 14.96 -5.17
CA PHE A 68 -10.97 15.28 -5.48
C PHE A 68 -9.98 14.64 -4.50
N ASP A 69 -10.32 14.52 -3.22
CA ASP A 69 -9.50 13.82 -2.23
C ASP A 69 -9.37 12.33 -2.54
N VAL A 70 -10.46 11.68 -2.93
CA VAL A 70 -10.42 10.27 -3.36
C VAL A 70 -9.54 10.10 -4.60
N PHE A 71 -9.69 10.97 -5.61
CA PHE A 71 -8.81 10.94 -6.79
C PHE A 71 -7.34 11.16 -6.42
N PHE A 72 -7.05 12.11 -5.53
CA PHE A 72 -5.70 12.38 -5.06
C PHE A 72 -5.06 11.13 -4.44
N VAL A 73 -5.80 10.40 -3.60
CA VAL A 73 -5.34 9.15 -2.99
C VAL A 73 -5.02 8.10 -4.05
N PHE A 74 -5.88 7.90 -5.06
CA PHE A 74 -5.60 6.96 -6.15
C PHE A 74 -4.32 7.29 -6.92
N TYR A 75 -4.12 8.57 -7.28
CA TYR A 75 -2.90 9.00 -7.97
C TYR A 75 -1.65 8.85 -7.10
N PHE A 76 -1.76 9.11 -5.81
CA PHE A 76 -0.66 8.91 -4.87
C PHE A 76 -0.29 7.42 -4.70
N MET A 77 -1.30 6.53 -4.68
CA MET A 77 -1.07 5.08 -4.68
C MET A 77 -0.35 4.63 -5.95
N TRP A 78 -0.81 5.06 -7.13
CA TRP A 78 -0.13 4.73 -8.39
C TRP A 78 1.28 5.28 -8.48
N LEU A 79 1.52 6.48 -7.94
CA LEU A 79 2.86 7.04 -7.81
C LEU A 79 3.75 6.13 -6.96
N SER A 80 3.27 5.71 -5.78
CA SER A 80 4.00 4.83 -4.87
C SER A 80 4.32 3.47 -5.51
N VAL A 81 3.34 2.86 -6.18
CA VAL A 81 3.52 1.59 -6.91
C VAL A 81 4.52 1.74 -8.05
N SER A 82 4.49 2.86 -8.77
CA SER A 82 5.46 3.16 -9.84
C SER A 82 6.89 3.23 -9.32
N VAL A 83 7.10 3.84 -8.15
CA VAL A 83 8.39 3.85 -7.46
C VAL A 83 8.83 2.43 -7.10
N ILE A 84 7.95 1.64 -6.46
CA ILE A 84 8.26 0.26 -6.07
C ILE A 84 8.64 -0.60 -7.27
N ASN A 85 7.89 -0.51 -8.38
CA ASN A 85 8.21 -1.23 -9.62
C ASN A 85 9.60 -0.81 -10.14
N ALA A 86 9.91 0.48 -10.14
CA ALA A 86 11.21 0.95 -10.61
C ALA A 86 12.39 0.46 -9.75
N PHE A 87 12.20 0.40 -8.43
CA PHE A 87 13.17 -0.23 -7.52
C PHE A 87 13.30 -1.72 -7.79
N THR A 88 12.18 -2.43 -7.96
CA THR A 88 12.13 -3.87 -8.24
C THR A 88 12.87 -4.21 -9.54
N ASP A 89 12.62 -3.46 -10.61
CA ASP A 89 13.29 -3.63 -11.90
C ASP A 89 14.79 -3.34 -11.84
N THR A 90 15.18 -2.32 -11.06
CA THR A 90 16.59 -2.00 -10.85
C THR A 90 17.32 -3.12 -10.10
N LEU A 91 16.68 -3.70 -9.08
CA LEU A 91 17.24 -4.81 -8.32
C LEU A 91 17.38 -6.08 -9.16
N LYS A 92 16.41 -6.40 -10.02
CA LYS A 92 16.48 -7.54 -10.96
C LYS A 92 17.66 -7.45 -11.94
N THR A 93 18.07 -6.25 -12.31
CA THR A 93 19.16 -6.03 -13.28
C THR A 93 20.55 -6.28 -12.66
N LYS A 94 20.65 -6.39 -11.32
CA LYS A 94 21.92 -6.71 -10.63
C LYS A 94 22.11 -8.22 -10.52
N ASP A 95 23.27 -8.72 -10.94
CA ASP A 95 23.60 -10.16 -10.91
C ASP A 95 23.42 -10.79 -9.52
N ASN A 96 23.72 -10.07 -8.44
CA ASN A 96 23.57 -10.57 -7.06
C ASN A 96 22.13 -10.88 -6.63
N PHE A 97 21.13 -10.51 -7.43
CA PHE A 97 19.71 -10.64 -7.11
C PHE A 97 18.92 -11.46 -8.14
N LYS A 98 19.56 -12.03 -9.18
CA LYS A 98 18.89 -12.83 -10.20
C LYS A 98 18.22 -14.09 -9.65
N ASP A 99 18.84 -14.74 -8.69
CA ASP A 99 18.32 -15.99 -8.09
C ASP A 99 17.36 -15.75 -6.92
N LYS A 100 17.09 -14.48 -6.59
CA LYS A 100 16.19 -14.11 -5.48
C LYS A 100 14.81 -13.76 -6.01
N PRO A 101 13.73 -14.08 -5.28
CA PRO A 101 12.36 -13.76 -5.68
C PRO A 101 12.02 -12.27 -5.46
N VAL A 102 12.79 -11.37 -6.08
CA VAL A 102 12.66 -9.91 -5.94
C VAL A 102 11.27 -9.43 -6.35
N GLU A 103 10.66 -10.08 -7.34
CA GLU A 103 9.28 -9.78 -7.76
C GLU A 103 8.26 -10.04 -6.65
N SER A 104 8.42 -11.15 -5.91
CA SER A 104 7.52 -11.51 -4.81
C SER A 104 7.64 -10.52 -3.66
N PHE A 105 8.85 -10.08 -3.31
CA PHE A 105 9.04 -9.03 -2.31
C PHE A 105 8.44 -7.69 -2.76
N GLY A 106 8.65 -7.29 -4.02
CA GLY A 106 8.02 -6.10 -4.59
C GLY A 106 6.49 -6.19 -4.61
N GLN A 107 5.94 -7.40 -4.85
CA GLN A 107 4.51 -7.66 -4.77
C GLN A 107 3.96 -7.47 -3.36
N LEU A 108 4.64 -7.99 -2.34
CA LEU A 108 4.23 -7.79 -0.95
C LEU A 108 4.17 -6.30 -0.59
N ILE A 109 5.18 -5.51 -0.96
CA ILE A 109 5.19 -4.07 -0.71
C ILE A 109 4.03 -3.37 -1.46
N ARG A 110 3.72 -3.77 -2.69
CA ARG A 110 2.55 -3.25 -3.43
C ARG A 110 1.24 -3.54 -2.70
N ILE A 111 1.07 -4.74 -2.14
CA ILE A 111 -0.11 -5.09 -1.34
C ILE A 111 -0.22 -4.18 -0.11
N PHE A 112 0.88 -3.89 0.58
CA PHE A 112 0.87 -2.94 1.70
C PHE A 112 0.43 -1.53 1.26
N VAL A 113 0.90 -1.04 0.11
CA VAL A 113 0.44 0.26 -0.43
C VAL A 113 -1.05 0.25 -0.73
N TYR A 114 -1.57 -0.83 -1.32
CA TYR A 114 -3.01 -0.98 -1.57
C TYR A 114 -3.82 -1.03 -0.27
N ALA A 115 -3.34 -1.75 0.75
CA ALA A 115 -3.98 -1.83 2.06
C ALA A 115 -4.05 -0.46 2.75
N ILE A 116 -2.93 0.27 2.79
CA ILE A 116 -2.89 1.63 3.37
C ILE A 116 -3.82 2.56 2.59
N GLY A 117 -3.78 2.50 1.25
CA GLY A 117 -4.65 3.30 0.39
C GLY A 117 -6.13 3.03 0.63
N ALA A 118 -6.53 1.77 0.78
CA ALA A 118 -7.91 1.40 1.11
C ALA A 118 -8.36 1.99 2.44
N ILE A 119 -7.51 1.93 3.48
CA ILE A 119 -7.81 2.54 4.78
C ILE A 119 -7.98 4.05 4.66
N VAL A 120 -7.10 4.72 3.91
CA VAL A 120 -7.21 6.17 3.69
C VAL A 120 -8.51 6.51 2.95
N ILE A 121 -8.90 5.74 1.94
CA ILE A 121 -10.17 5.93 1.23
C ILE A 121 -11.36 5.78 2.18
N ILE A 122 -11.39 4.70 2.98
CA ILE A 122 -12.44 4.48 3.98
C ILE A 122 -12.48 5.63 4.99
N SER A 123 -11.31 6.15 5.40
CA SER A 123 -11.21 7.30 6.30
C SER A 123 -11.86 8.57 5.75
N LEU A 124 -11.75 8.82 4.44
CA LEU A 124 -12.40 9.95 3.77
C LEU A 124 -13.93 9.83 3.78
N PHE A 125 -14.46 8.62 3.65
CA PHE A 125 -15.92 8.37 3.70
C PHE A 125 -16.46 8.52 5.12
N ILE A 126 -15.80 7.91 6.10
CA ILE A 126 -16.19 7.93 7.52
C ILE A 126 -15.94 9.31 8.16
N GLY A 127 -15.02 10.10 7.61
CA GLY A 127 -14.64 11.40 8.18
C GLY A 127 -13.81 11.29 9.46
N LYS A 128 -13.10 10.17 9.64
CA LYS A 128 -12.17 9.93 10.75
C LYS A 128 -10.75 9.82 10.20
N THR A 129 -9.75 9.96 11.05
CA THR A 129 -8.37 9.78 10.60
C THR A 129 -8.09 8.31 10.28
N PRO A 130 -7.18 8.01 9.33
CA PRO A 130 -6.76 6.64 9.03
C PRO A 130 -6.25 5.89 10.27
N THR A 131 -5.58 6.61 11.17
CA THR A 131 -5.04 6.05 12.42
C THR A 131 -6.11 5.59 13.39
N THR A 132 -7.24 6.31 13.48
CA THR A 132 -8.37 5.88 14.32
C THR A 132 -9.01 4.61 13.79
N ILE A 133 -9.15 4.48 12.45
CA ILE A 133 -9.70 3.26 11.84
C ILE A 133 -8.75 2.08 12.07
N LEU A 134 -7.44 2.30 11.88
CA LEU A 134 -6.43 1.28 12.17
C LEU A 134 -6.44 0.85 13.63
N ALA A 135 -6.56 1.80 14.57
CA ALA A 135 -6.67 1.49 15.99
C ALA A 135 -7.92 0.66 16.30
N GLY A 136 -9.08 1.01 15.70
CA GLY A 136 -10.31 0.25 15.83
C GLY A 136 -10.22 -1.17 15.27
N LEU A 137 -9.66 -1.32 14.06
CA LEU A 137 -9.41 -2.63 13.45
C LEU A 137 -8.42 -3.47 14.27
N GLY A 138 -7.36 -2.84 14.77
CA GLY A 138 -6.37 -3.49 15.63
C GLY A 138 -6.95 -3.95 16.96
N ALA A 139 -7.76 -3.10 17.61
CA ALA A 139 -8.46 -3.46 18.84
C ALA A 139 -9.45 -4.60 18.62
N ALA A 140 -10.26 -4.54 17.56
CA ALA A 140 -11.19 -5.61 17.20
C ALA A 140 -10.44 -6.91 16.89
N SER A 141 -9.32 -6.84 16.15
CA SER A 141 -8.48 -8.00 15.85
C SER A 141 -7.84 -8.60 17.10
N ALA A 142 -7.41 -7.77 18.07
CA ALA A 142 -6.84 -8.24 19.33
C ALA A 142 -7.90 -8.96 20.17
N ILE A 143 -9.10 -8.41 20.27
CA ILE A 143 -10.24 -9.05 20.95
C ILE A 143 -10.58 -10.39 20.26
N LEU A 144 -10.64 -10.39 18.93
CA LEU A 144 -10.91 -11.60 18.16
C LEU A 144 -9.83 -12.67 18.39
N LEU A 145 -8.55 -12.27 18.38
CA LEU A 145 -7.44 -13.16 18.69
C LEU A 145 -7.51 -13.70 20.12
N LEU A 146 -7.94 -12.88 21.09
CA LEU A 146 -8.13 -13.32 22.48
C LEU A 146 -9.24 -14.36 22.60
N ILE A 147 -10.38 -14.14 21.93
CA ILE A 147 -11.52 -15.07 21.95
C ILE A 147 -11.13 -16.41 21.32
N PHE A 148 -10.40 -16.39 20.20
CA PHE A 148 -10.00 -17.60 19.49
C PHE A 148 -8.67 -18.19 19.94
N LYS A 149 -8.03 -17.64 20.98
CA LYS A 149 -6.69 -18.06 21.42
C LYS A 149 -6.60 -19.56 21.64
N ASP A 150 -7.53 -20.13 22.42
CA ASP A 150 -7.48 -21.55 22.78
C ASP A 150 -7.83 -22.45 21.59
N THR A 151 -8.73 -22.01 20.71
CA THR A 151 -9.03 -22.70 19.45
C THR A 151 -7.82 -22.73 18.52
N ILE A 152 -7.09 -21.62 18.40
CA ILE A 152 -5.85 -21.54 17.60
C ILE A 152 -4.78 -22.46 18.19
N LEU A 153 -4.60 -22.46 19.53
CA LEU A 153 -3.65 -23.35 20.20
C LEU A 153 -4.02 -24.82 20.02
N GLY A 154 -5.31 -25.17 20.09
CA GLY A 154 -5.78 -26.53 19.84
C GLY A 154 -5.54 -26.98 18.40
N LEU A 155 -5.76 -26.10 17.42
CA LEU A 155 -5.44 -26.37 16.01
C LEU A 155 -3.93 -26.55 15.79
N VAL A 156 -3.11 -25.68 16.37
CA VAL A 156 -1.66 -25.79 16.27
C VAL A 156 -1.16 -27.08 16.93
N ALA A 157 -1.72 -27.46 18.08
CA ALA A 157 -1.39 -28.72 18.75
C ALA A 157 -1.78 -29.94 17.89
N SER A 158 -2.96 -29.96 17.27
CA SER A 158 -3.39 -31.08 16.43
C SER A 158 -2.52 -31.23 15.18
N ILE A 159 -2.17 -30.12 14.52
CA ILE A 159 -1.23 -30.12 13.38
C ILE A 159 0.15 -30.60 13.83
N GLN A 160 0.65 -30.15 14.99
CA GLN A 160 1.94 -30.59 15.51
C GLN A 160 1.96 -32.08 15.84
N VAL A 161 0.92 -32.62 16.48
CA VAL A 161 0.82 -34.05 16.83
C VAL A 161 0.77 -34.89 15.55
N SER A 162 -0.05 -34.50 14.58
CA SER A 162 -0.20 -35.26 13.33
C SER A 162 0.99 -35.10 12.38
N SER A 163 1.64 -33.94 12.32
CA SER A 163 2.76 -33.71 11.41
C SER A 163 4.08 -34.29 11.92
N ASN A 164 4.22 -34.46 13.23
CA ASN A 164 5.43 -35.01 13.85
C ASN A 164 5.22 -36.44 14.38
N ASP A 165 4.11 -37.12 14.07
CA ASP A 165 3.79 -38.47 14.54
C ASP A 165 3.98 -38.63 16.07
N MET A 166 3.67 -37.61 16.86
CA MET A 166 4.01 -37.61 18.29
C MET A 166 3.21 -38.63 19.10
N VAL A 167 2.08 -39.11 18.56
CA VAL A 167 1.20 -40.08 19.19
C VAL A 167 0.66 -41.01 18.10
N ARG A 168 0.76 -42.31 18.32
CA ARG A 168 0.19 -43.34 17.43
C ARG A 168 -0.86 -44.17 18.15
N ILE A 169 -1.70 -44.86 17.37
CA ILE A 169 -2.75 -45.75 17.90
C ILE A 169 -2.06 -46.90 18.66
N GLY A 170 -2.31 -47.02 19.96
CA GLY A 170 -1.71 -48.03 20.84
C GLY A 170 -0.74 -47.48 21.87
N ASP A 171 -0.34 -46.21 21.77
CA ASP A 171 0.54 -45.58 22.76
C ASP A 171 -0.19 -45.27 24.07
N TRP A 172 0.40 -45.67 25.20
CA TRP A 172 -0.06 -45.25 26.53
C TRP A 172 0.43 -43.83 26.82
N ILE A 173 -0.51 -42.88 26.96
CA ILE A 173 -0.23 -41.46 27.19
C ILE A 173 -0.46 -41.13 28.66
N THR A 174 0.51 -40.48 29.31
CA THR A 174 0.37 -39.97 30.68
C THR A 174 0.56 -38.45 30.71
N MET A 175 -0.37 -37.73 31.34
CA MET A 175 -0.28 -36.27 31.55
C MET A 175 -0.02 -35.98 33.03
N PRO A 176 1.23 -35.78 33.46
CA PRO A 176 1.60 -35.73 34.88
C PRO A 176 1.05 -34.52 35.66
N LYS A 177 0.37 -33.56 34.99
CA LYS A 177 -0.15 -32.32 35.60
C LYS A 177 -1.68 -32.24 35.71
N TYR A 178 -2.41 -33.25 35.23
CA TYR A 178 -3.84 -33.38 35.44
C TYR A 178 -4.09 -34.74 36.12
N GLY A 179 -3.72 -34.81 37.40
CA GLY A 179 -4.14 -35.87 38.31
C GLY A 179 -5.40 -35.45 39.04
#